data_AF-A0A3C1YWX1-F1
#
_entry.id   AF-A0A3C1YWX1-F1
#
_cell.length_a   1.000
_cell.length_b   1.000
_cell.length_c   1.000
_cell.angle_alpha   90.00
_cell.angle_beta   90.00
_cell.angle_gamma   90.00
#
_symmetry.space_group_name_H-M   'P 1'
#
loop_
_entity.id
_entity.type
_entity.pdbx_description
1 polymer ?
#
loop_
_entity_poly.entity_id
_entity_poly.type
_entity_poly.pdbx_seq_one_letter_code
_entity_poly.pdbx_strand_id
1 'polypeptide(L)'
;MAPIGGVGDPESSRMRYLDGWRGLAILLVLEGHFLSILPLNTGRLGVDVFFCLSGFLMSGLLFIKQQPLSIFYKRRISRVFPVFLIFVLVVYGLSALYGADFSSAEFLATLVFLRTYLPLEVGIWEGIVPIGHLWSLNVEEHAYLLMSLVTLLP
;
A
#
# COMPACT_ATOMS: atom_id res chain seq x y z
N MET A 1 20.10 -10.96 47.01
CA MET A 1 19.44 -9.65 46.85
C MET A 1 19.22 -9.46 45.36
N ALA A 2 17.96 -9.52 44.91
CA ALA A 2 17.59 -9.58 43.49
C ALA A 2 17.81 -8.25 42.76
N PRO A 3 18.04 -8.24 41.43
CA PRO A 3 18.20 -7.02 40.65
C PRO A 3 16.84 -6.34 40.42
N ILE A 4 16.83 -5.02 40.55
CA ILE A 4 15.69 -4.11 40.35
C ILE A 4 15.97 -3.26 39.10
N GLY A 5 15.00 -3.23 38.18
CA GLY A 5 14.95 -2.34 37.01
C GLY A 5 15.47 -3.01 35.72
N GLY A 6 14.68 -3.31 34.68
CA GLY A 6 13.38 -2.76 34.32
C GLY A 6 13.53 -1.51 33.47
N VAL A 7 13.93 -1.65 32.20
CA VAL A 7 13.46 -0.87 31.03
C VAL A 7 13.75 -1.76 29.81
N GLY A 8 12.68 -2.17 29.11
CA GLY A 8 12.81 -2.90 27.86
C GLY A 8 13.57 -2.07 26.82
N ASP A 9 14.46 -2.76 26.10
CA ASP A 9 15.23 -2.31 24.95
C ASP A 9 14.60 -1.13 24.15
N PRO A 10 15.22 0.06 24.08
CA PRO A 10 14.65 1.25 23.45
C PRO A 10 14.59 1.19 21.91
N GLU A 11 15.17 0.18 21.26
CA GLU A 11 15.36 0.21 19.79
C GLU A 11 14.14 -0.19 18.94
N SER A 12 13.01 -0.60 19.54
CA SER A 12 11.85 -1.09 18.78
C SER A 12 10.55 -0.33 19.02
N SER A 13 10.61 0.95 19.45
CA SER A 13 9.41 1.78 19.53
C SER A 13 8.89 2.09 18.12
N ARG A 14 8.10 1.15 17.58
CA ARG A 14 7.19 1.40 16.46
C ARG A 14 6.41 2.64 16.85
N MET A 15 6.60 3.73 16.10
CA MET A 15 6.01 5.03 16.40
C MET A 15 4.49 4.96 16.24
N ARG A 16 3.81 4.53 17.31
CA ARG A 16 2.37 4.24 17.33
C ARG A 16 1.53 5.43 16.91
N TYR A 17 2.02 6.65 17.14
CA TYR A 17 1.35 7.88 16.73
C TYR A 17 1.27 8.02 15.20
N LEU A 18 2.29 7.58 14.45
CA LEU A 18 2.26 7.60 12.99
C LEU A 18 1.24 6.61 12.43
N ASP A 19 1.10 5.45 13.07
CA ASP A 19 0.04 4.49 12.71
C ASP A 19 -1.36 5.09 13.00
N GLY A 20 -1.51 5.89 14.06
CA GLY A 20 -2.73 6.66 14.33
C GLY A 20 -3.05 7.66 13.23
N TRP A 21 -2.05 8.41 12.75
CA TRP A 21 -2.20 9.35 11.63
C TRP A 21 -2.57 8.65 10.32
N ARG A 22 -2.03 7.46 10.06
CA ARG A 22 -2.44 6.63 8.91
C ARG A 22 -3.90 6.17 9.04
N GLY A 23 -4.32 5.80 10.25
CA GLY A 23 -5.72 5.49 10.53
C GLY A 23 -6.64 6.68 10.24
N LEU A 24 -6.27 7.88 10.67
CA LEU A 24 -7.03 9.10 10.36
C LEU A 24 -7.09 9.38 8.85
N ALA A 25 -5.96 9.21 8.15
CA ALA A 25 -5.91 9.36 6.70
C ALA A 25 -6.88 8.41 5.99
N ILE A 26 -6.95 7.15 6.42
CA ILE A 26 -7.93 6.17 5.89
C ILE A 26 -9.37 6.61 6.18
N LEU A 27 -9.66 7.15 7.36
CA LEU A 27 -11.00 7.66 7.68
C LEU A 27 -11.40 8.82 6.76
N LEU A 28 -10.48 9.72 6.42
CA LEU A 28 -10.74 10.79 5.43
C LEU A 28 -11.01 10.23 4.04
N VAL A 29 -10.31 9.16 3.63
CA VAL A 29 -10.58 8.46 2.36
C VAL A 29 -11.99 7.87 2.35
N LEU A 30 -12.38 7.18 3.41
CA LEU A 30 -13.72 6.58 3.52
C LEU A 30 -14.82 7.65 3.58
N GLU A 31 -14.61 8.73 4.31
CA GLU A 31 -15.55 9.84 4.38
C GLU A 31 -15.76 10.48 2.99
N GLY A 32 -14.68 10.81 2.27
CA GLY A 32 -14.76 11.39 0.94
C GLY A 32 -15.36 10.46 -0.13
N HIS A 33 -15.34 9.14 0.07
CA HIS A 33 -15.91 8.17 -0.88
C HIS A 33 -17.37 7.82 -0.59
N PHE A 34 -17.75 7.66 0.68
CA PHE A 34 -19.07 7.12 1.06
C PHE A 34 -20.01 8.15 1.66
N LEU A 35 -19.49 9.13 2.40
CA LEU A 35 -20.32 10.08 3.16
C LEU A 35 -20.44 11.41 2.43
N SER A 36 -19.31 11.93 1.91
CA SER A 36 -19.24 13.27 1.28
C SER A 36 -19.92 14.35 2.12
N ILE A 37 -19.76 14.26 3.45
CA ILE A 37 -20.42 15.15 4.42
C ILE A 37 -19.64 16.45 4.59
N LEU A 38 -18.33 16.41 4.40
CA LEU A 38 -17.47 17.58 4.48
C LEU A 38 -17.42 18.29 3.11
N PRO A 39 -17.47 19.64 3.07
CA PRO A 39 -17.43 20.41 1.83
C PRO A 39 -16.02 20.47 1.20
N LEU A 40 -15.14 19.55 1.57
CA LEU A 40 -13.74 19.49 1.16
C LEU A 40 -13.48 18.16 0.46
N ASN A 41 -12.48 18.11 -0.42
CA ASN A 41 -12.04 16.85 -1.03
C ASN A 41 -11.15 16.05 -0.07
N THR A 42 -11.75 15.61 1.03
CA THR A 42 -11.15 14.83 2.12
C THR A 42 -10.61 13.50 1.63
N GLY A 43 -11.25 12.90 0.63
CA GLY A 43 -10.78 11.67 0.00
C GLY A 43 -9.37 11.82 -0.55
N ARG A 44 -9.14 12.86 -1.35
CA ARG A 44 -7.81 13.17 -1.91
C ARG A 44 -6.80 13.54 -0.82
N LEU A 45 -7.20 14.38 0.14
CA LEU A 45 -6.34 14.76 1.26
C LEU A 45 -5.90 13.53 2.09
N GLY A 46 -6.81 12.60 2.32
CA GLY A 46 -6.52 11.35 3.02
C GLY A 46 -5.47 10.51 2.28
N VAL A 47 -5.59 10.38 0.96
CA VAL A 47 -4.59 9.68 0.14
C VAL A 47 -3.22 10.38 0.21
N ASP A 48 -3.19 11.70 0.06
CA ASP A 48 -1.95 12.49 0.11
C ASP A 48 -1.22 12.31 1.45
N VAL A 49 -1.94 12.43 2.57
CA VAL A 49 -1.38 12.22 3.91
C VAL A 49 -0.89 10.78 4.09
N PHE A 50 -1.66 9.79 3.63
CA PHE A 50 -1.25 8.39 3.72
C PHE A 50 0.07 8.13 2.98
N PHE A 51 0.20 8.64 1.75
CA PHE A 51 1.42 8.51 0.96
C PHE A 51 2.61 9.27 1.56
N CYS A 52 2.42 10.48 2.07
CA CYS A 52 3.49 11.21 2.75
C CYS A 52 4.01 10.43 3.97
N LEU A 53 3.13 9.86 4.79
CA LEU A 53 3.51 9.07 5.97
C LEU A 53 4.21 7.77 5.58
N SER A 54 3.72 7.09 4.54
CA SER A 54 4.34 5.86 4.03
C SER A 54 5.74 6.15 3.48
N GLY A 55 5.87 7.22 2.68
CA GLY A 55 7.16 7.69 2.16
C GLY A 55 8.15 8.03 3.28
N PHE A 56 7.73 8.80 4.29
CA PHE A 56 8.56 9.17 5.44
C PHE A 56 9.08 7.95 6.23
N LEU A 57 8.21 6.97 6.50
CA LEU A 57 8.60 5.76 7.23
C LEU A 57 9.59 4.91 6.44
N MET A 58 9.36 4.75 5.14
CA MET A 58 10.13 3.85 4.30
C MET A 58 11.47 4.48 3.89
N SER A 59 11.49 5.79 3.61
CA SER A 59 12.74 6.53 3.40
C SER A 59 13.59 6.54 4.66
N GLY A 60 13.00 6.69 5.85
CA GLY A 60 13.72 6.57 7.12
C GLY A 60 14.35 5.19 7.31
N LEU A 61 13.67 4.11 6.93
CA LEU A 61 14.24 2.76 6.96
C LEU A 61 15.39 2.57 5.98
N LEU A 62 15.24 3.08 4.75
CA LEU A 62 16.19 2.88 3.66
C LEU A 62 17.42 3.80 3.76
N PHE A 63 17.23 5.10 3.98
CA PHE A 63 18.31 6.09 3.91
C PHE A 63 18.93 6.42 5.27
N ILE A 64 18.13 6.42 6.35
CA ILE A 64 18.63 6.75 7.70
C ILE A 64 19.11 5.48 8.41
N LYS A 65 18.26 4.46 8.49
CA LYS A 65 18.59 3.19 9.15
C LYS A 65 19.38 2.22 8.27
N GLN A 66 19.55 2.54 6.98
CA GLN A 66 20.28 1.72 6.00
C GLN A 66 19.90 0.24 6.05
N GLN A 67 18.60 -0.03 6.23
CA GLN A 67 18.12 -1.40 6.42
C GLN A 67 18.42 -2.21 5.14
N PRO A 68 19.04 -3.41 5.25
CA PRO A 68 19.32 -4.24 4.10
C PRO A 68 18.07 -4.49 3.25
N LEU A 69 18.19 -4.35 1.93
CA LEU A 69 17.05 -4.49 1.01
C LEU A 69 16.36 -5.85 1.15
N SER A 70 17.12 -6.92 1.41
CA SER A 70 16.58 -8.27 1.65
C SER A 70 15.62 -8.31 2.85
N ILE A 71 15.96 -7.63 3.95
CA ILE A 71 15.13 -7.54 5.16
C ILE A 71 13.93 -6.62 4.89
N PHE A 72 14.13 -5.51 4.18
CA PHE A 72 13.09 -4.56 3.80
C PHE A 72 11.97 -5.23 3.00
N TYR A 73 12.33 -5.88 1.89
CA TYR A 73 11.36 -6.57 1.03
C TYR A 73 10.76 -7.78 1.73
N LYS A 74 11.54 -8.58 2.47
CA LYS A 74 10.99 -9.74 3.22
C LYS A 74 9.88 -9.33 4.18
N ARG A 75 10.08 -8.27 4.96
CA ARG A 75 9.09 -7.75 5.93
C ARG A 75 7.87 -7.13 5.25
N ARG A 76 8.01 -6.59 4.04
CA ARG A 76 6.88 -6.02 3.31
C ARG A 76 6.09 -7.10 2.58
N ILE A 77 6.76 -7.94 1.80
CA ILE A 77 6.14 -9.03 1.05
C ILE A 77 5.36 -9.93 2.00
N SER A 78 5.91 -10.29 3.17
CA SER A 78 5.20 -11.13 4.15
C SER A 78 3.92 -10.50 4.73
N ARG A 79 3.75 -9.18 4.63
CA ARG A 79 2.57 -8.45 5.14
C ARG A 79 1.57 -8.11 4.05
N VAL A 80 2.04 -7.69 2.88
CA VAL A 80 1.19 -7.17 1.79
C VAL A 80 0.77 -8.29 0.84
N PHE A 81 1.72 -9.13 0.42
CA PHE A 81 1.51 -10.10 -0.65
C PHE A 81 0.44 -11.17 -0.35
N PRO A 82 0.35 -11.75 0.88
CA PRO A 82 -0.70 -12.72 1.18
C PRO A 82 -2.10 -12.13 1.07
N VAL A 83 -2.31 -10.93 1.61
CA VAL A 83 -3.61 -10.26 1.60
C VAL A 83 -3.97 -9.84 0.17
N PHE A 84 -2.99 -9.32 -0.58
CA PHE A 84 -3.15 -8.98 -1.98
C PHE A 84 -3.56 -10.18 -2.84
N LEU A 85 -2.87 -11.32 -2.70
CA LEU A 85 -3.21 -12.53 -3.47
C LEU A 85 -4.61 -13.04 -3.14
N ILE A 86 -4.98 -13.09 -1.86
CA ILE A 86 -6.33 -13.50 -1.45
C ILE A 86 -7.36 -12.55 -2.06
N PHE A 87 -7.14 -11.24 -1.97
CA PHE A 87 -8.03 -10.24 -2.56
C PHE A 87 -8.20 -10.44 -4.07
N VAL A 88 -7.09 -10.56 -4.81
CA VAL A 88 -7.11 -10.75 -6.27
C VAL A 88 -7.83 -12.03 -6.64
N LEU A 89 -7.52 -13.16 -6.00
CA LEU A 89 -8.16 -14.44 -6.29
C LEU A 89 -9.67 -14.41 -6.00
N VAL A 90 -10.08 -13.80 -4.89
CA VAL A 90 -11.51 -13.68 -4.54
C VAL A 90 -12.23 -12.78 -5.53
N VAL A 91 -11.68 -11.60 -5.83
CA VAL A 91 -12.36 -10.61 -6.68
C VAL A 91 -12.45 -11.10 -8.12
N TYR A 92 -11.36 -11.62 -8.71
CA TYR A 92 -11.39 -12.20 -10.05
C TYR A 92 -12.22 -13.49 -10.10
N GLY A 93 -12.13 -14.34 -9.08
CA GLY A 93 -12.93 -15.56 -8.98
C GLY A 93 -14.42 -15.27 -8.95
N LEU A 94 -14.87 -14.33 -8.10
CA LEU A 94 -16.25 -13.88 -8.07
C LEU A 94 -16.66 -13.22 -9.39
N SER A 95 -15.83 -12.36 -9.96
CA SER A 95 -16.13 -11.70 -11.24
C SER A 95 -16.34 -12.73 -12.36
N ALA A 96 -15.48 -13.76 -12.44
CA ALA A 96 -15.64 -14.86 -13.39
C ALA A 96 -16.94 -15.65 -13.16
N LEU A 97 -17.32 -15.92 -11.90
CA LEU A 97 -18.58 -16.60 -11.57
C LEU A 97 -19.82 -15.80 -11.99
N TYR A 98 -19.75 -14.46 -11.94
CA TYR A 98 -20.80 -13.56 -12.40
C TYR A 98 -20.73 -13.24 -13.91
N GLY A 99 -19.85 -13.92 -14.67
CA GLY A 99 -19.76 -13.79 -16.13
C GLY A 99 -19.01 -12.54 -16.61
N ALA A 100 -18.17 -11.93 -15.76
CA ALA A 100 -17.29 -10.85 -16.20
C ALA A 100 -16.28 -11.36 -17.24
N ASP A 101 -16.19 -10.66 -18.37
CA ASP A 101 -15.20 -10.91 -19.41
C ASP A 101 -13.98 -10.01 -19.18
N PHE A 102 -12.90 -10.58 -18.63
CA PHE A 102 -11.63 -9.88 -18.42
C PHE A 102 -10.51 -10.59 -19.17
N SER A 103 -9.58 -9.80 -19.70
CA SER A 103 -8.43 -10.33 -20.45
C SER A 103 -7.41 -10.98 -19.51
N SER A 104 -6.72 -12.02 -20.00
CA SER A 104 -5.56 -12.59 -19.31
C SER A 104 -4.45 -11.56 -19.10
N ALA A 105 -4.32 -10.58 -20.01
CA ALA A 105 -3.37 -9.48 -19.89
C ALA A 105 -3.73 -8.56 -18.71
N GLU A 106 -5.02 -8.31 -18.48
CA GLU A 106 -5.51 -7.53 -17.34
C GLU A 106 -5.19 -8.24 -16.02
N PHE A 107 -5.50 -9.54 -15.94
CA PHE A 107 -5.21 -10.34 -14.76
C PHE A 107 -3.71 -10.40 -14.45
N LEU A 108 -2.87 -10.63 -15.48
CA LEU A 108 -1.43 -10.64 -15.32
C LEU A 108 -0.89 -9.28 -14.89
N ALA A 109 -1.38 -8.18 -15.50
CA ALA A 109 -1.04 -6.81 -15.10
C ALA A 109 -1.39 -6.55 -13.63
N THR A 110 -2.50 -7.09 -13.14
CA THR A 110 -2.85 -7.00 -11.71
C THR A 110 -1.81 -7.72 -10.85
N LEU A 111 -1.45 -8.96 -11.17
CA LEU A 111 -0.49 -9.75 -10.37
C LEU A 111 0.90 -9.11 -10.26
N VAL A 112 1.31 -8.33 -11.26
CA VAL A 112 2.61 -7.63 -11.27
C VAL A 112 2.51 -6.15 -10.89
N PHE A 113 1.38 -5.73 -10.30
CA PHE A 113 1.13 -4.34 -9.86
C PHE A 113 1.09 -3.30 -11.00
N LEU A 114 0.90 -3.71 -12.26
CA LEU A 114 0.83 -2.82 -13.43
C LEU A 114 -0.59 -2.44 -13.86
N ARG A 115 -1.63 -2.96 -13.20
CA ARG A 115 -3.04 -2.73 -13.58
C ARG A 115 -3.44 -1.24 -13.61
N THR A 116 -2.73 -0.39 -12.86
CA THR A 116 -2.95 1.07 -12.90
C THR A 116 -2.70 1.66 -14.28
N TYR A 117 -1.76 1.08 -15.04
CA TYR A 117 -1.29 1.61 -16.31
C TYR A 117 -1.66 0.73 -17.50
N LEU A 118 -1.83 -0.57 -17.29
CA LEU A 118 -2.12 -1.55 -18.34
C LEU A 118 -3.40 -2.33 -18.03
N PRO A 119 -4.16 -2.75 -19.06
CA PRO A 119 -4.05 -2.35 -20.47
C PRO A 119 -4.31 -0.84 -20.67
N LEU A 120 -3.72 -0.23 -21.70
CA LEU A 120 -3.83 1.22 -21.94
C LEU A 120 -5.24 1.63 -22.40
N GLU A 121 -5.96 0.67 -22.99
CA GLU A 121 -7.29 0.87 -23.54
C GLU A 121 -8.37 0.98 -22.47
N VAL A 122 -8.15 0.39 -21.29
CA VAL A 122 -9.14 0.34 -20.19
C VAL A 122 -8.48 0.71 -18.87
N GLY A 123 -8.80 1.91 -18.38
CA GLY A 123 -8.32 2.39 -17.09
C GLY A 123 -8.72 1.47 -15.92
N ILE A 124 -7.96 1.50 -14.84
CA ILE A 124 -8.22 0.65 -13.65
C ILE A 124 -9.60 0.88 -13.01
N TRP A 125 -10.18 2.07 -13.20
CA TRP A 125 -11.51 2.43 -12.71
C TRP A 125 -12.65 2.12 -13.69
N GLU A 126 -12.30 1.78 -14.94
CA GLU A 126 -13.26 1.53 -16.03
C GLU A 126 -13.38 0.03 -16.35
N GLY A 127 -12.53 -0.80 -15.72
CA GLY A 127 -12.60 -2.25 -15.84
C GLY A 127 -13.85 -2.84 -15.20
N ILE A 128 -14.29 -3.98 -15.74
CA ILE A 128 -15.45 -4.74 -15.22
C ILE A 128 -15.15 -5.32 -13.83
N VAL A 129 -13.89 -5.68 -13.59
CA VAL A 129 -13.44 -6.23 -12.31
C VAL A 129 -13.26 -5.06 -11.31
N PRO A 130 -13.86 -5.11 -10.10
CA PRO A 130 -13.83 -4.00 -9.15
C PRO A 130 -12.51 -3.92 -8.38
N ILE A 131 -11.42 -3.67 -9.10
CA ILE A 131 -10.04 -3.54 -8.58
C ILE A 131 -9.51 -2.11 -8.62
N GLY A 132 -10.39 -1.14 -8.89
CA GLY A 132 -10.08 0.30 -8.91
C GLY A 132 -9.14 0.73 -7.78
N HIS A 133 -9.46 0.33 -6.55
CA HIS A 133 -8.72 0.68 -5.34
C HIS A 133 -7.27 0.14 -5.28
N LEU A 134 -6.88 -0.83 -6.11
CA LEU A 134 -5.49 -1.30 -6.19
C LEU A 134 -4.55 -0.25 -6.79
N TRP A 135 -5.07 0.82 -7.39
CA TRP A 135 -4.26 1.87 -8.00
C TRP A 135 -3.21 2.44 -7.04
N SER A 136 -3.60 2.68 -5.78
CA SER A 136 -2.72 3.30 -4.78
C SER A 136 -1.67 2.32 -4.30
N LEU A 137 -2.02 1.02 -4.18
CA LEU A 137 -1.08 -0.05 -3.84
C LEU A 137 -0.02 -0.21 -4.93
N ASN A 138 -0.43 -0.21 -6.19
CA ASN A 138 0.49 -0.25 -7.33
C ASN A 138 1.47 0.93 -7.27
N VAL A 139 0.97 2.16 -7.13
CA VAL A 139 1.83 3.36 -7.03
C VAL A 139 2.78 3.28 -5.84
N GLU A 140 2.29 2.82 -4.70
CA GLU A 140 3.09 2.65 -3.48
C GLU A 140 4.24 1.65 -3.68
N GLU A 141 4.00 0.47 -4.27
CA GLU A 141 5.06 -0.51 -4.57
C GLU A 141 6.09 0.03 -5.57
N HIS A 142 5.67 0.77 -6.60
CA HIS A 142 6.61 1.42 -7.53
C HIS A 142 7.48 2.48 -6.85
N ALA A 143 6.91 3.31 -5.98
CA ALA A 143 7.66 4.30 -5.22
C ALA A 143 8.74 3.65 -4.34
N TYR A 144 8.44 2.47 -3.80
CA TYR A 144 9.39 1.71 -3.00
C TYR A 144 10.51 1.07 -3.80
N LEU A 145 10.19 0.52 -4.97
CA LEU A 145 11.19 0.06 -5.92
C LEU A 145 12.12 1.22 -6.31
N LEU A 146 11.56 2.39 -6.63
CA LEU A 146 12.35 3.59 -6.95
C LEU A 146 13.26 4.01 -5.80
N MET A 147 12.74 4.14 -4.57
CA MET A 147 13.59 4.47 -3.41
C MET A 147 14.71 3.44 -3.19
N SER A 148 14.41 2.16 -3.40
CA SER A 148 15.43 1.10 -3.28
C SER A 148 16.50 1.22 -4.35
N LEU A 149 16.12 1.54 -5.60
CA LEU A 149 17.08 1.79 -6.68
C LEU A 149 17.96 3.00 -6.36
N VAL A 150 17.39 4.07 -5.78
CA VAL A 150 18.15 5.25 -5.36
C VAL A 150 19.19 4.88 -4.28
N THR A 151 18.90 3.96 -3.35
CA THR A 151 19.91 3.52 -2.38
C THR A 151 21.09 2.74 -2.97
N LEU A 152 20.98 2.27 -4.22
CA LEU A 152 22.06 1.58 -4.92
C LEU A 152 22.94 2.54 -5.73
N LEU A 153 22.52 3.80 -5.89
CA LEU A 153 23.34 4.81 -6.54
C LEU A 153 24.48 5.24 -5.61
N PRO A 154 25.70 5.44 -6.16
CA PRO A 154 26.89 5.82 -5.40
C PRO A 154 26.83 7.26 -4.86
#